data_AF-A0A1H7FGC8-F1
#
_entry.id   AF-A0A1H7FGC8-F1
#
_cell.length_a   1.000
_cell.length_b   1.000
_cell.length_c   1.000
_cell.angle_alpha   90.00
_cell.angle_beta   90.00
_cell.angle_gamma   90.00
#
_symmetry.space_group_name_H-M   'P 1'
#
loop_
_entity.id
_entity.type
_entity.pdbx_description
1 polymer ?
#
loop_
_entity_poly.entity_id
_entity_poly.type
_entity_poly.pdbx_seq_one_letter_code
_entity_poly.pdbx_strand_id
1 'polypeptide(L)'
;MRARREFRNRRDIEVAVLDALVDRHEDGMTVFELRAAVDSDIDTIEDALSSLKSESLIVVEEDHQGVRIYPDDRVVPDPGESVEADASLFDRVRDRLGL
;
A
#
# COMPACT_ATOMS: atom_id res chain seq x y z
N MET A 1 15.84 -9.46 -21.67
CA MET A 1 15.98 -9.12 -20.23
C MET A 1 14.76 -9.64 -19.49
N ARG A 2 14.89 -10.71 -18.70
CA ARG A 2 13.85 -11.17 -17.76
C ARG A 2 14.27 -10.72 -16.37
N ALA A 3 13.87 -9.52 -15.97
CA ALA A 3 13.76 -9.25 -14.54
C ALA A 3 12.85 -10.33 -13.95
N ARG A 4 13.34 -10.99 -12.90
CA ARG A 4 12.78 -12.23 -12.35
C ARG A 4 11.32 -12.00 -11.97
N ARG A 5 10.46 -12.99 -12.24
CA ARG A 5 9.02 -12.99 -11.91
C ARG A 5 8.76 -12.57 -10.44
N GLU A 6 9.72 -12.92 -9.59
CA GLU A 6 9.86 -12.58 -8.17
C GLU A 6 9.76 -11.06 -7.91
N PHE A 7 10.36 -10.20 -8.75
CA PHE A 7 10.31 -8.74 -8.61
C PHE A 7 9.05 -8.10 -9.21
N ARG A 8 8.28 -8.83 -10.02
CA ARG A 8 6.98 -8.36 -10.52
C ARG A 8 5.91 -8.59 -9.46
N ASN A 9 5.85 -9.82 -8.93
CA ASN A 9 4.94 -10.13 -7.83
C ASN A 9 5.15 -9.20 -6.64
N ARG A 10 6.39 -8.88 -6.25
CA ARG A 10 6.65 -7.98 -5.11
C ARG A 10 5.99 -6.60 -5.26
N ARG A 11 6.04 -6.02 -6.46
CA ARG A 11 5.40 -4.72 -6.74
C ARG A 11 3.88 -4.83 -6.84
N ASP A 12 3.37 -5.94 -7.37
CA ASP A 12 1.92 -6.20 -7.37
C ASP A 12 1.36 -6.28 -5.94
N ILE A 13 2.11 -6.86 -5.00
CA ILE A 13 1.74 -6.92 -3.58
C ILE A 13 1.80 -5.53 -2.93
N GLU A 14 2.86 -4.76 -3.16
CA GLU A 14 2.98 -3.39 -2.63
C GLU A 14 1.78 -2.52 -3.01
N VAL A 15 1.32 -2.62 -4.27
CA VAL A 15 0.11 -1.91 -4.71
C VAL A 15 -1.15 -2.46 -4.05
N ALA A 16 -1.31 -3.77 -3.95
CA ALA A 16 -2.47 -4.36 -3.28
C ALA A 16 -2.54 -3.97 -1.79
N VAL A 17 -1.39 -3.84 -1.12
CA VAL A 17 -1.30 -3.33 0.26
C VAL A 17 -1.73 -1.87 0.33
N LEU A 18 -1.26 -1.01 -0.58
CA LEU A 18 -1.68 0.39 -0.61
C LEU A 18 -3.18 0.54 -0.90
N ASP A 19 -3.73 -0.24 -1.83
CA ASP A 19 -5.16 -0.26 -2.16
C ASP A 19 -6.01 -0.59 -0.92
N ALA A 20 -5.65 -1.67 -0.20
CA ALA A 20 -6.32 -2.06 1.04
C ALA A 20 -6.22 -0.99 2.14
N LEU A 21 -5.08 -0.31 2.25
CA LEU A 21 -4.87 0.76 3.22
C LEU A 21 -5.66 2.02 2.87
N VAL A 22 -5.78 2.38 1.59
CA VAL A 22 -6.59 3.53 1.12
C VAL A 22 -8.07 3.29 1.39
N ASP A 23 -8.55 2.08 1.13
CA ASP A 23 -9.93 1.66 1.42
C ASP A 23 -10.30 1.81 2.91
N ARG A 24 -9.31 1.73 3.82
CA ARG A 24 -9.48 1.91 5.27
C ARG A 24 -8.55 2.96 5.87
N HIS A 25 -8.33 4.07 5.16
CA HIS A 25 -7.35 5.09 5.56
C HIS A 25 -7.64 5.72 6.94
N GLU A 26 -8.89 5.82 7.37
CA GLU A 26 -9.26 6.38 8.69
C GLU A 26 -8.95 5.42 9.86
N ASP A 27 -9.17 4.12 9.68
CA ASP A 27 -9.01 3.11 10.73
C ASP A 27 -7.58 2.53 10.79
N GLY A 28 -6.89 2.54 9.64
CA GLY A 28 -5.66 1.77 9.44
C GLY A 28 -5.89 0.26 9.52
N MET A 29 -4.82 -0.50 9.32
CA MET A 29 -4.86 -1.96 9.36
C MET A 29 -3.66 -2.55 10.08
N THR A 30 -3.85 -3.71 10.71
CA THR A 30 -2.77 -4.53 11.23
C THR A 30 -2.15 -5.39 10.12
N VAL A 31 -0.95 -5.92 10.36
CA VAL A 31 -0.29 -6.87 9.44
C VAL A 31 -1.17 -8.10 9.15
N PHE A 32 -1.91 -8.59 10.15
CA PHE A 32 -2.80 -9.74 9.98
C PHE A 32 -4.02 -9.43 9.13
N GLU A 33 -4.56 -8.22 9.22
CA GLU A 33 -5.68 -7.80 8.37
C GLU A 33 -5.22 -7.59 6.92
N LEU A 34 -4.04 -7.00 6.72
CA LEU A 34 -3.45 -6.86 5.38
C LEU A 34 -3.19 -8.21 4.72
N ARG A 35 -2.70 -9.18 5.49
CA ARG A 35 -2.55 -10.57 5.04
C ARG A 35 -3.87 -11.15 4.54
N ALA A 36 -4.96 -10.93 5.27
CA ALA A 36 -6.28 -11.44 4.90
C ALA A 36 -6.88 -10.73 3.68
N ALA A 37 -6.61 -9.42 3.53
CA ALA A 37 -7.11 -8.63 2.40
C ALA A 37 -6.36 -8.93 1.09
N VAL A 38 -5.04 -9.11 1.16
CA VAL A 38 -4.16 -9.27 -0.01
C VAL A 38 -3.92 -10.74 -0.38
N ASP A 39 -4.37 -11.68 0.46
CA ASP A 39 -4.17 -13.14 0.28
C ASP A 39 -2.71 -13.52 0.01
N SER A 40 -1.81 -13.02 0.85
CA SER A 40 -0.37 -13.29 0.78
C SER A 40 0.17 -13.72 2.14
N ASP A 41 1.30 -14.41 2.16
CA ASP A 41 1.98 -14.81 3.39
C ASP A 41 2.62 -13.63 4.13
N ILE A 42 2.90 -13.82 5.42
CA ILE A 42 3.40 -12.76 6.32
C ILE A 42 4.75 -12.23 5.84
N ASP A 43 5.66 -13.10 5.43
CA ASP A 43 6.99 -12.70 4.96
C ASP A 43 6.88 -11.78 3.73
N THR A 44 6.01 -12.11 2.77
CA THR A 44 5.75 -11.28 1.59
C THR A 44 5.12 -9.94 1.94
N ILE A 45 4.17 -9.93 2.89
CA ILE A 45 3.54 -8.69 3.37
C ILE A 45 4.55 -7.79 4.08
N GLU A 46 5.38 -8.35 4.97
CA GLU A 46 6.41 -7.60 5.69
C GLU A 46 7.46 -7.02 4.74
N ASP A 47 7.84 -7.78 3.72
CA ASP A 47 8.74 -7.33 2.66
C ASP A 47 8.18 -6.14 1.88
N ALA A 48 6.88 -6.16 1.56
CA ALA A 48 6.18 -5.06 0.90
C ALA A 48 6.05 -3.83 1.82
N LEU A 49 5.67 -4.03 3.08
CA LEU A 49 5.58 -2.97 4.08
C LEU A 49 6.93 -2.29 4.30
N SER A 50 8.03 -3.05 4.29
CA SER A 50 9.38 -2.51 4.41
C SER A 50 9.74 -1.62 3.21
N SER A 51 9.44 -2.06 1.98
CA SER A 51 9.61 -1.24 0.76
C SER A 51 8.80 0.05 0.85
N LEU A 52 7.50 -0.05 1.11
CA LEU A 52 6.59 1.09 1.17
C LEU A 52 6.99 2.11 2.24
N LYS A 53 7.42 1.62 3.41
CA LYS A 53 7.92 2.48 4.48
C LYS A 53 9.21 3.20 4.10
N SER A 54 10.12 2.51 3.40
CA SER A 54 11.36 3.11 2.90
C SER A 54 11.11 4.22 1.88
N GLU A 55 10.02 4.11 1.11
CA GLU A 55 9.56 5.13 0.17
C GLU A 55 8.67 6.21 0.79
N SER A 56 8.41 6.15 2.11
CA SER A 56 7.50 7.06 2.82
C SER A 56 6.10 7.09 2.20
N LEU A 57 5.57 5.91 1.85
CA LEU A 57 4.22 5.72 1.31
C LEU A 57 3.22 5.21 2.36
N ILE A 58 3.72 4.78 3.52
CA ILE A 58 2.92 4.34 4.66
C ILE A 58 3.48 4.90 5.96
N VAL A 59 2.61 5.03 6.95
CA VAL A 59 2.94 5.39 8.33
C VAL A 59 2.59 4.20 9.23
N VAL A 60 3.41 3.97 10.25
CA VAL A 60 3.15 2.94 11.27
C VAL A 60 3.02 3.65 12.60
N GLU A 61 1.88 3.46 13.24
CA GLU A 61 1.57 4.02 14.53
C GLU A 61 1.38 2.89 15.54
N GLU A 62 1.75 3.16 16.79
CA GLU A 62 1.55 2.25 17.90
C GLU A 62 0.75 2.98 18.98
N ASP A 63 -0.41 2.41 19.32
CA ASP A 63 -1.31 2.95 20.34
C ASP A 63 -1.68 1.89 21.38
N HIS A 64 -2.68 2.19 22.21
CA HIS A 64 -3.16 1.26 23.24
C HIS A 64 -3.87 0.01 22.68
N GLN A 65 -4.27 0.04 21.41
CA GLN A 65 -4.90 -1.07 20.68
C GLN A 65 -3.87 -1.92 19.92
N GLY A 66 -2.66 -1.39 19.68
CA GLY A 66 -1.53 -2.11 19.10
C GLY A 66 -0.87 -1.34 17.95
N VAL A 67 -0.18 -2.08 17.09
CA VAL A 67 0.48 -1.51 15.90
C VAL A 67 -0.51 -1.45 14.75
N ARG A 68 -0.73 -0.24 14.23
CA ARG A 68 -1.56 0.04 13.04
C ARG A 68 -0.74 0.66 11.93
N ILE A 69 -1.11 0.33 10.71
CA ILE A 69 -0.46 0.81 9.49
C ILE A 69 -1.49 1.65 8.73
N TYR A 70 -1.05 2.81 8.27
CA TYR A 70 -1.84 3.80 7.56
C TYR A 70 -1.19 4.13 6.22
N PRO A 71 -1.95 4.46 5.18
CA PRO A 71 -1.38 5.09 4.00
C PRO A 71 -0.85 6.48 4.36
N ASP A 72 0.22 6.92 3.70
CA ASP A 72 0.65 8.32 3.80
C ASP A 72 -0.39 9.22 3.10
N ASP A 73 -0.61 10.42 3.63
CA ASP A 73 -1.59 11.40 3.09
C ASP A 73 -1.39 11.65 1.58
N ARG A 74 -0.14 11.53 1.09
CA ARG A 74 0.18 11.71 -0.34
C ARG A 74 -0.35 10.60 -1.25
N VAL A 75 -0.78 9.48 -0.67
CA VAL A 75 -1.32 8.31 -1.37
C VAL A 75 -2.85 8.28 -1.26
N VAL A 76 -3.42 8.99 -0.30
CA VAL A 76 -4.87 9.12 -0.14
C VAL A 76 -5.42 10.07 -1.21
N PRO A 77 -6.38 9.66 -2.06
CA PRO A 77 -7.03 10.55 -3.00
C PRO A 77 -7.89 11.59 -2.26
N ASP A 78 -7.77 12.87 -2.63
CA ASP A 78 -8.57 13.95 -2.04
C ASP A 78 -10.06 13.73 -2.39
N PRO A 79 -10.96 13.60 -1.39
CA PRO A 79 -12.37 13.23 -1.62
C PRO A 79 -13.21 14.35 -2.29
N GLY A 80 -12.60 15.48 -2.66
CA GLY A 80 -13.26 16.64 -3.25
C GLY A 80 -12.90 16.92 -4.71
N GLU A 81 -11.94 16.19 -5.29
CA GLU A 81 -11.59 16.32 -6.71
C GLU A 81 -12.45 15.33 -7.51
N SER A 82 -13.09 15.85 -8.56
CA SER A 82 -14.14 15.13 -9.26
C SER A 82 -13.53 13.96 -10.04
N VAL A 83 -14.23 12.82 -10.01
CA VAL A 83 -13.96 11.46 -10.53
C VAL A 83 -13.46 11.35 -12.00
N GLU A 84 -13.09 12.45 -12.65
CA GLU A 84 -12.52 12.48 -14.00
C GLU A 84 -10.99 12.68 -14.02
N ALA A 85 -10.34 13.04 -12.91
CA ALA A 85 -8.88 13.27 -12.84
C ALA A 85 -8.10 12.32 -11.87
N ASP A 86 -8.78 11.72 -10.89
CA ASP A 86 -8.15 11.06 -9.73
C ASP A 86 -7.63 9.63 -9.92
N ALA A 87 -7.91 9.00 -11.06
CA ALA A 87 -7.14 7.82 -11.45
C ALA A 87 -5.64 8.17 -11.57
N SER A 88 -5.30 9.42 -11.90
CA SER A 88 -3.94 9.82 -12.28
C SER A 88 -2.92 9.87 -11.12
N LEU A 89 -3.32 10.08 -9.86
CA LEU A 89 -2.35 10.13 -8.74
C LEU A 89 -2.03 8.72 -8.25
N PHE A 90 -3.04 7.87 -8.08
CA PHE A 90 -2.85 6.44 -7.82
C PHE A 90 -2.15 5.76 -8.99
N ASP A 91 -2.55 6.01 -10.24
CA ASP A 91 -1.83 5.54 -11.44
C ASP A 91 -0.41 6.09 -11.49
N ARG A 92 -0.13 7.33 -11.08
CA ARG A 92 1.25 7.85 -11.05
C ARG A 92 2.11 7.15 -10.01
N VAL A 93 1.55 6.80 -8.84
CA VAL A 93 2.27 5.99 -7.86
C VAL A 93 2.50 4.59 -8.45
N ARG A 94 1.49 4.00 -9.11
CA ARG A 94 1.59 2.71 -9.81
C ARG A 94 2.64 2.72 -10.93
N ASP A 95 2.68 3.79 -11.72
CA ASP A 95 3.59 4.02 -12.85
C ASP A 95 5.02 4.34 -12.35
N ARG A 96 5.14 4.99 -11.18
CA ARG A 96 6.42 5.21 -10.49
C ARG A 96 6.97 3.93 -9.86
N LEU A 97 6.10 3.03 -9.41
CA LEU A 97 6.44 1.67 -9.01
C LEU A 97 6.71 0.77 -10.25
N GLY A 98 6.30 1.19 -11.45
CA GLY A 98 6.67 0.58 -12.73
C GLY A 98 5.77 -0.57 -13.18
N LEU A 99 4.47 -0.44 -12.97
CA LEU A 99 3.42 -1.40 -13.36
C LEU A 99 2.60 -0.91 -14.55
#